data_AF-C1A5H9-F1
#
_entry.id   AF-C1A5H9-F1
#
_cell.length_a   1.000
_cell.length_b   1.000
_cell.length_c   1.000
_cell.angle_alpha   90.00
_cell.angle_beta   90.00
_cell.angle_gamma   90.00
#
_symmetry.space_group_name_H-M   'P 1'
#
loop_
_entity.id
_entity.type
_entity.pdbx_description
1 polymer ?
#
loop_
_entity_poly.entity_id
_entity_poly.type
_entity_poly.pdbx_seq_one_letter_code
_entity_poly.pdbx_strand_id
1 'polypeptide(L)'
;MIAPIKDIPAALADAVDAYEASGNVGALMERLHHLRDGTMPDALVAAAEPWLHMPEVAGPLYERVVEEQPSNARALVILANAYWLTGRGPEQVGELANRALGIDPSNRGAWHLWALTEANPRDRTVRWLQVTQRFPEDQLAKAALADNAASLAASEHDREALAMAITAYEDLWASSPTEQQRAALETALTTLRNYTF
;
A
#
# COMPACT_ATOMS: atom_id res chain seq x y z
N MET A 1 18.43 -31.96 6.99
CA MET A 1 17.19 -31.86 7.79
C MET A 1 17.45 -30.78 8.82
N ILE A 2 16.96 -29.55 8.60
CA ILE A 2 17.08 -28.45 9.57
C ILE A 2 16.06 -28.72 10.66
N ALA A 3 16.44 -28.61 11.93
CA ALA A 3 15.51 -28.83 13.03
C ALA A 3 14.40 -27.76 13.00
N PRO A 4 13.13 -28.11 13.23
CA PRO A 4 12.05 -27.15 13.23
C PRO A 4 12.25 -26.13 14.35
N ILE A 5 12.11 -24.84 14.02
CA ILE A 5 12.21 -23.74 14.98
C ILE A 5 10.95 -23.78 15.85
N LYS A 6 11.13 -23.94 17.17
CA LYS A 6 10.03 -24.21 18.11
C LYS A 6 9.20 -22.98 18.47
N ASP A 7 9.79 -21.78 18.36
CA ASP A 7 9.14 -20.51 18.69
C ASP A 7 9.48 -19.47 17.62
N ILE A 8 8.67 -19.44 16.55
CA ILE A 8 8.85 -18.53 15.42
C ILE A 8 8.66 -17.07 15.84
N PRO A 9 7.59 -16.69 16.59
CA PRO A 9 7.42 -15.32 17.03
C PRO A 9 8.61 -14.79 17.82
N ALA A 10 9.14 -15.56 18.79
CA ALA A 10 10.30 -15.12 19.57
C ALA A 10 11.57 -15.00 18.71
N ALA A 11 11.81 -15.96 17.80
CA ALA A 11 12.98 -15.93 16.93
C ALA A 11 12.95 -14.76 15.92
N LEU A 12 11.75 -14.39 15.46
CA LEU A 12 11.53 -13.23 14.59
C LEU A 12 11.70 -11.93 15.37
N ALA A 13 11.10 -11.80 16.57
CA ALA A 13 11.28 -10.62 17.42
C ALA A 13 12.76 -10.37 17.74
N ASP A 14 13.51 -11.40 18.13
CA ASP A 14 14.95 -11.28 18.37
C ASP A 14 15.73 -10.87 17.10
N ALA A 15 15.26 -11.25 15.91
CA ALA A 15 15.86 -10.81 14.64
C ALA A 15 15.63 -9.33 14.37
N VAL A 16 14.43 -8.85 14.65
CA VAL A 16 14.06 -7.44 14.51
C VAL A 16 14.80 -6.60 15.55
N ASP A 17 14.83 -6.99 16.82
CA ASP A 17 15.55 -6.27 17.88
C ASP A 17 17.04 -6.11 17.56
N ALA A 18 17.68 -7.19 17.07
CA ALA A 18 19.08 -7.16 16.66
C ALA A 18 19.31 -6.25 15.44
N TYR A 19 18.35 -6.21 14.50
CA TYR A 19 18.39 -5.32 13.35
C TYR A 19 18.23 -3.86 13.77
N GLU A 20 17.25 -3.53 14.59
CA GLU A 20 17.02 -2.16 15.07
C GLU A 20 18.22 -1.62 15.84
N ALA A 21 18.89 -2.47 16.64
CA ALA A 21 20.07 -2.09 17.38
C ALA A 21 21.31 -1.85 16.49
N SER A 22 21.39 -2.48 15.32
CA SER A 22 22.62 -2.50 14.50
C SER A 22 22.50 -1.84 13.13
N GLY A 23 21.29 -1.70 12.60
CA GLY A 23 21.03 -1.34 11.19
C GLY A 23 21.51 -2.39 10.18
N ASN A 24 21.90 -3.59 10.63
CA ASN A 24 22.52 -4.59 9.76
C ASN A 24 21.48 -5.39 8.99
N VAL A 25 21.09 -4.88 7.81
CA VAL A 25 20.15 -5.54 6.90
C VAL A 25 20.64 -6.92 6.47
N GLY A 26 21.95 -7.12 6.27
CA GLY A 26 22.49 -8.43 5.87
C GLY A 26 22.24 -9.52 6.91
N ALA A 27 22.48 -9.20 8.19
CA ALA A 27 22.21 -10.11 9.30
C ALA A 27 20.70 -10.38 9.47
N LEU A 28 19.85 -9.35 9.28
CA LEU A 28 18.40 -9.54 9.27
C LEU A 28 18.00 -10.55 8.18
N MET A 29 18.45 -10.33 6.94
CA MET A 29 18.07 -11.18 5.81
C MET A 29 18.51 -12.64 6.01
N GLU A 30 19.70 -12.88 6.54
CA GLU A 30 20.17 -14.23 6.88
C GLU A 30 19.22 -14.92 7.86
N ARG A 31 18.80 -14.21 8.92
CA ARG A 31 17.87 -14.74 9.92
C ARG A 31 16.47 -14.98 9.37
N LEU A 32 15.95 -14.07 8.54
CA LEU A 32 14.64 -14.23 7.90
C LEU A 32 14.63 -15.41 6.93
N HIS A 33 15.71 -15.61 6.16
CA HIS A 33 15.85 -16.80 5.31
C HIS A 33 15.89 -18.08 6.12
N HIS A 34 16.60 -18.10 7.25
CA HIS A 34 16.60 -19.27 8.12
C HIS A 34 15.20 -19.59 8.68
N LEU A 35 14.45 -18.55 9.08
CA LEU A 35 13.08 -18.69 9.58
C LEU A 35 12.14 -19.24 8.50
N ARG A 36 12.19 -18.71 7.28
CA ARG A 36 11.25 -19.09 6.21
C ARG A 36 11.46 -20.52 5.71
N ASP A 37 12.70 -21.01 5.71
CA ASP A 37 13.03 -22.34 5.18
C ASP A 37 12.60 -23.48 6.12
N GLY A 38 12.44 -23.19 7.42
CA GLY A 38 12.09 -24.15 8.46
C GLY A 38 10.64 -24.12 8.93
N THR A 39 9.79 -23.27 8.35
CA THR A 39 8.49 -22.90 8.94
C THR A 39 7.35 -22.99 7.94
N MET A 40 6.18 -23.46 8.40
CA MET A 40 4.96 -23.50 7.59
C MET A 40 4.44 -22.09 7.32
N PRO A 41 3.88 -21.81 6.12
CA PRO A 41 3.39 -20.48 5.75
C PRO A 41 2.44 -19.84 6.77
N ASP A 42 1.50 -20.60 7.33
CA ASP A 42 0.55 -20.05 8.32
C ASP A 42 1.22 -19.59 9.62
N ALA A 43 2.29 -20.28 10.03
CA ALA A 43 3.08 -19.87 11.19
C ALA A 43 3.93 -18.62 10.88
N LEU A 44 4.41 -18.46 9.64
CA LEU A 44 5.05 -17.23 9.18
C LEU A 44 4.06 -16.06 9.18
N VAL A 45 2.84 -16.27 8.67
CA VAL A 45 1.77 -15.25 8.69
C VAL A 45 1.49 -14.80 10.12
N ALA A 46 1.26 -15.75 11.03
CA ALA A 46 0.98 -15.44 12.42
C ALA A 46 2.14 -14.70 13.12
N ALA A 47 3.39 -15.10 12.86
CA ALA A 47 4.56 -14.45 13.45
C ALA A 47 4.83 -13.05 12.88
N ALA A 48 4.54 -12.83 11.60
CA ALA A 48 4.78 -11.56 10.90
C ALA A 48 3.75 -10.46 11.19
N GLU A 49 2.59 -10.80 11.77
CA GLU A 49 1.48 -9.85 11.99
C GLU A 49 1.89 -8.55 12.73
N PRO A 50 2.72 -8.57 13.79
CA PRO A 50 3.19 -7.34 14.44
C PRO A 50 4.10 -6.48 13.55
N TRP A 51 4.72 -7.08 12.54
CA TRP A 51 5.81 -6.52 11.75
C TRP A 51 5.40 -6.12 10.33
N LEU A 52 4.10 -6.12 10.00
CA LEU A 52 3.61 -5.75 8.66
C LEU A 52 3.96 -4.31 8.25
N HIS A 53 4.27 -3.45 9.22
CA HIS A 53 4.71 -2.08 9.00
C HIS A 53 6.20 -1.97 8.60
N MET A 54 6.99 -3.04 8.77
CA MET A 54 8.40 -3.10 8.39
C MET A 54 8.53 -3.89 7.08
N PRO A 55 8.61 -3.23 5.92
CA PRO A 55 8.62 -3.91 4.63
C PRO A 55 9.86 -4.79 4.43
N GLU A 56 11.00 -4.47 5.05
CA GLU A 56 12.21 -5.29 5.06
C GLU A 56 12.06 -6.59 5.88
N VAL A 57 11.06 -6.68 6.76
CA VAL A 57 10.73 -7.89 7.51
C VAL A 57 9.59 -8.64 6.82
N ALA A 58 8.48 -7.94 6.55
CA ALA A 58 7.30 -8.55 5.96
C ALA A 58 7.57 -9.10 4.55
N GLY A 59 8.29 -8.37 3.69
CA GLY A 59 8.56 -8.76 2.31
C GLY A 59 9.17 -10.17 2.19
N PRO A 60 10.36 -10.42 2.77
CA PRO A 60 11.04 -11.73 2.67
C PRO A 60 10.22 -12.91 3.22
N LEU A 61 9.42 -12.69 4.26
CA LEU A 61 8.55 -13.73 4.81
C LEU A 61 7.35 -14.00 3.90
N TYR A 62 6.72 -12.95 3.40
CA TYR A 62 5.56 -13.05 2.51
C TYR A 62 5.90 -13.52 1.10
N GLU A 63 7.16 -13.42 0.65
CA GLU A 63 7.64 -14.12 -0.55
C GLU A 63 7.39 -15.63 -0.44
N ARG A 64 7.78 -16.23 0.69
CA ARG A 64 7.58 -17.67 0.96
C ARG A 64 6.10 -18.00 1.10
N VAL A 65 5.32 -17.14 1.77
CA VAL A 65 3.88 -17.34 1.93
C VAL A 65 3.18 -17.33 0.57
N VAL A 66 3.48 -16.37 -0.31
CA VAL A 66 2.87 -16.27 -1.64
C VAL A 66 3.29 -17.42 -2.55
N GLU A 67 4.53 -17.89 -2.44
CA GLU A 67 5.00 -19.07 -3.18
C GLU A 67 4.18 -20.32 -2.86
N GLU A 68 3.92 -20.57 -1.57
CA GLU A 68 3.19 -21.75 -1.10
C GLU A 68 1.66 -21.57 -1.11
N GLN A 69 1.18 -20.33 -1.06
CA GLN A 69 -0.24 -19.98 -1.05
C GLN A 69 -0.56 -18.94 -2.15
N PRO A 70 -0.45 -19.30 -3.43
CA PRO A 70 -0.59 -18.35 -4.53
C PRO A 70 -2.00 -17.75 -4.67
N SER A 71 -3.01 -18.36 -4.03
CA SER A 71 -4.40 -17.91 -3.97
C SER A 71 -4.75 -17.09 -2.72
N ASN A 72 -3.76 -16.74 -1.88
CA ASN A 72 -4.00 -15.91 -0.70
C ASN A 72 -3.94 -14.41 -1.07
N ALA A 73 -5.11 -13.81 -1.35
CA ALA A 73 -5.22 -12.40 -1.74
C ALA A 73 -4.60 -11.43 -0.71
N ARG A 74 -4.77 -11.71 0.59
CA ARG A 74 -4.19 -10.88 1.65
C ARG A 74 -2.66 -10.94 1.62
N ALA A 75 -2.08 -12.13 1.46
CA ALA A 75 -0.64 -12.29 1.38
C ALA A 75 -0.04 -11.59 0.15
N LEU A 76 -0.72 -11.67 -1.00
CA LEU A 76 -0.34 -10.94 -2.22
C LEU A 76 -0.30 -9.42 -1.99
N VAL A 77 -1.32 -8.86 -1.32
CA VAL A 77 -1.37 -7.43 -1.01
C VAL A 77 -0.26 -7.00 -0.04
N ILE A 78 0.02 -7.81 0.99
CA ILE A 78 1.10 -7.52 1.94
C ILE A 78 2.46 -7.53 1.25
N LEU A 79 2.72 -8.55 0.41
CA LEU A 79 3.95 -8.63 -0.37
C LEU A 79 4.09 -7.45 -1.33
N ALA A 80 3.01 -7.12 -2.05
CA ALA A 80 2.98 -6.00 -2.97
C ALA A 80 3.24 -4.65 -2.28
N ASN A 81 2.68 -4.45 -1.09
CA ASN A 81 2.97 -3.26 -0.28
C ASN A 81 4.45 -3.21 0.15
N ALA A 82 5.01 -4.32 0.60
CA ALA A 82 6.43 -4.39 0.96
C ALA A 82 7.34 -4.10 -0.26
N TYR A 83 6.99 -4.63 -1.44
CA TYR A 83 7.69 -4.38 -2.69
C TYR A 83 7.61 -2.92 -3.12
N TRP A 84 6.45 -2.27 -2.95
CA TRP A 84 6.32 -0.84 -3.22
C TRP A 84 7.23 -0.01 -2.31
N LEU A 85 7.17 -0.25 -1.00
CA LEU A 85 7.94 0.50 0.00
C LEU A 85 9.46 0.26 -0.08
N THR A 86 9.89 -0.90 -0.57
CA THR A 86 11.31 -1.22 -0.81
C THR A 86 11.80 -0.89 -2.23
N GLY A 87 10.95 -0.30 -3.09
CA GLY A 87 11.36 0.19 -4.41
C GLY A 87 11.53 -0.88 -5.48
N ARG A 88 10.86 -2.04 -5.37
CA ARG A 88 10.84 -3.09 -6.41
C ARG A 88 10.15 -2.67 -7.71
N GLY A 89 9.38 -1.59 -7.66
CA GLY A 89 8.82 -0.91 -8.83
C GLY A 89 7.37 -1.27 -9.16
N PRO A 90 6.70 -0.48 -10.01
CA PRO A 90 5.26 -0.57 -10.26
C PRO A 90 4.84 -1.86 -10.98
N GLU A 91 5.70 -2.45 -11.81
CA GLU A 91 5.36 -3.66 -12.59
C GLU A 91 5.10 -4.87 -11.68
N GLN A 92 6.03 -5.17 -10.77
CA GLN A 92 5.93 -6.30 -9.83
C GLN A 92 4.77 -6.09 -8.85
N VAL A 93 4.60 -4.86 -8.35
CA VAL A 93 3.50 -4.51 -7.44
C VAL A 93 2.15 -4.62 -8.16
N GLY A 94 2.08 -4.18 -9.41
CA GLY A 94 0.87 -4.25 -10.23
C GLY A 94 0.45 -5.67 -10.56
N GLU A 95 1.41 -6.57 -10.82
CA GLU A 95 1.16 -8.00 -11.05
C GLU A 95 0.49 -8.65 -9.83
N LEU A 96 1.08 -8.44 -8.64
CA LEU A 96 0.55 -8.96 -7.38
C LEU A 96 -0.82 -8.37 -7.05
N ALA A 97 -1.02 -7.07 -7.27
CA ALA A 97 -2.29 -6.40 -7.06
C ALA A 97 -3.40 -6.96 -7.99
N ASN A 98 -3.09 -7.16 -9.27
CA ASN A 98 -4.04 -7.76 -10.23
C ASN A 98 -4.40 -9.20 -9.84
N ARG A 99 -3.43 -10.00 -9.41
CA ARG A 99 -3.72 -11.35 -8.90
C ARG A 99 -4.61 -11.33 -7.67
N ALA A 100 -4.32 -10.45 -6.70
CA ALA A 100 -5.15 -10.29 -5.51
C ALA A 100 -6.59 -9.89 -5.87
N LEU A 101 -6.77 -8.97 -6.83
CA LEU A 101 -8.10 -8.59 -7.33
C LEU A 101 -8.82 -9.73 -8.05
N GLY A 102 -8.10 -10.57 -8.80
CA GLY A 102 -8.67 -11.75 -9.46
C GLY A 102 -9.18 -12.80 -8.47
N ILE A 103 -8.59 -12.86 -7.27
CA ILE A 103 -9.00 -13.77 -6.19
C ILE A 103 -10.11 -13.15 -5.33
N ASP A 104 -9.92 -11.89 -4.91
CA ASP A 104 -10.85 -11.15 -4.06
C ASP A 104 -11.07 -9.72 -4.63
N PRO A 105 -12.13 -9.55 -5.45
CA PRO A 105 -12.50 -8.25 -6.00
C PRO A 105 -12.97 -7.22 -4.97
N SER A 106 -13.15 -7.61 -3.70
CA SER A 106 -13.50 -6.70 -2.59
C SER A 106 -12.28 -6.22 -1.81
N ASN A 107 -11.08 -6.75 -2.11
CA ASN A 107 -9.87 -6.40 -1.38
C ASN A 107 -9.43 -4.95 -1.65
N ARG A 108 -9.75 -4.07 -0.68
CA ARG A 108 -9.43 -2.64 -0.75
C ARG A 108 -7.93 -2.37 -0.97
N GLY A 109 -7.04 -3.10 -0.31
CA GLY A 109 -5.59 -2.90 -0.44
C GLY A 109 -5.09 -3.22 -1.85
N ALA A 110 -5.65 -4.26 -2.49
CA ALA A 110 -5.34 -4.61 -3.86
C ALA A 110 -5.76 -3.50 -4.85
N TRP A 111 -6.95 -2.93 -4.65
CA TRP A 111 -7.43 -1.79 -5.45
C TRP A 111 -6.52 -0.56 -5.32
N HIS A 112 -6.03 -0.27 -4.12
CA HIS A 112 -5.10 0.85 -3.87
C HIS A 112 -3.79 0.66 -4.61
N LEU A 113 -3.15 -0.52 -4.48
CA LEU A 113 -1.90 -0.82 -5.16
C LEU A 113 -2.07 -0.88 -6.68
N TRP A 114 -3.19 -1.42 -7.16
CA TRP A 114 -3.53 -1.42 -8.59
C TRP A 114 -3.68 0.00 -9.15
N ALA A 115 -4.33 0.91 -8.44
CA ALA A 115 -4.41 2.31 -8.86
C ALA A 115 -3.03 2.98 -8.81
N LEU A 116 -2.30 2.79 -7.71
CA LEU A 116 -0.99 3.41 -7.47
C LEU A 116 0.06 3.07 -8.53
N THR A 117 0.04 1.85 -9.05
CA THR A 117 1.03 1.31 -10.01
C THR A 117 0.83 1.79 -11.44
N GLU A 118 -0.30 2.42 -11.78
CA GLU A 118 -0.52 2.97 -13.13
C GLU A 118 0.41 4.14 -13.40
N ALA A 119 1.28 4.03 -14.40
CA ALA A 119 2.30 5.04 -14.67
C ALA A 119 1.70 6.30 -15.31
N ASN A 120 0.71 6.16 -16.19
CA ASN A 120 0.10 7.29 -16.88
C ASN A 120 -0.75 8.13 -15.90
N PRO A 121 -0.49 9.44 -15.71
CA PRO A 121 -1.21 10.25 -14.73
C PRO A 121 -2.73 10.32 -14.93
N ARG A 122 -3.18 10.35 -16.20
CA ARG A 122 -4.59 10.38 -16.54
C ARG A 122 -5.26 9.06 -16.22
N ASP A 123 -4.68 7.95 -16.66
CA ASP A 123 -5.21 6.63 -16.35
C ASP A 123 -5.19 6.36 -14.85
N ARG A 124 -4.14 6.79 -14.14
CA ARG A 124 -4.03 6.67 -12.68
C ARG A 124 -5.15 7.43 -11.97
N THR A 125 -5.47 8.64 -12.43
CA THR A 125 -6.59 9.43 -11.92
C THR A 125 -7.92 8.70 -12.14
N VAL A 126 -8.13 8.11 -13.33
CA VAL A 126 -9.31 7.28 -13.62
C VAL A 126 -9.36 6.06 -12.70
N ARG A 127 -8.24 5.38 -12.45
CA ARG A 127 -8.18 4.25 -11.51
C ARG A 127 -8.58 4.67 -10.10
N TRP A 128 -8.04 5.78 -9.60
CA TRP A 128 -8.44 6.30 -8.28
C TRP A 128 -9.91 6.68 -8.19
N LEU A 129 -10.50 7.22 -9.27
CA LEU A 129 -11.94 7.45 -9.35
C LEU A 129 -12.74 6.15 -9.23
N GLN A 130 -12.28 5.06 -9.86
CA GLN A 130 -12.92 3.75 -9.69
C GLN A 130 -12.80 3.24 -8.25
N VAL A 131 -11.67 3.47 -7.58
CA VAL A 131 -11.48 3.09 -6.16
C VAL A 131 -12.48 3.85 -5.28
N THR A 132 -12.67 5.15 -5.46
CA THR A 132 -13.61 5.94 -4.63
C THR A 132 -15.07 5.55 -4.89
N GLN A 133 -15.43 5.21 -6.13
CA GLN A 133 -16.76 4.69 -6.45
C GLN A 133 -17.02 3.34 -5.80
N ARG A 134 -15.98 2.48 -5.72
CA ARG A 134 -16.07 1.16 -5.09
C ARG A 134 -16.10 1.24 -3.57
N PHE A 135 -15.34 2.16 -2.99
CA PHE A 135 -15.19 2.35 -1.54
C PHE A 135 -15.51 3.82 -1.16
N PRO A 136 -16.79 4.21 -1.12
CA PRO A 136 -17.19 5.61 -0.95
C PRO A 136 -16.81 6.21 0.41
N GLU A 137 -16.58 5.39 1.44
CA GLU A 137 -16.14 5.84 2.76
C GLU A 137 -14.62 5.93 2.90
N ASP A 138 -13.88 5.59 1.84
CA ASP A 138 -12.43 5.53 1.86
C ASP A 138 -11.78 6.90 1.69
N GLN A 139 -11.48 7.52 2.83
CA GLN A 139 -10.84 8.84 2.87
C GLN A 139 -9.44 8.84 2.23
N LEU A 140 -8.70 7.74 2.31
CA LEU A 140 -7.38 7.65 1.68
C LEU A 140 -7.50 7.61 0.15
N ALA A 141 -8.47 6.87 -0.39
CA ALA A 141 -8.72 6.86 -1.83
C ALA A 141 -9.21 8.22 -2.33
N LYS A 142 -10.04 8.94 -1.56
CA LYS A 142 -10.47 10.30 -1.89
C LYS A 142 -9.30 11.28 -1.91
N ALA A 143 -8.40 11.20 -0.93
CA ALA A 143 -7.18 12.01 -0.92
C ALA A 143 -6.29 11.71 -2.13
N ALA A 144 -6.08 10.43 -2.44
CA ALA A 144 -5.31 10.04 -3.62
C ALA A 144 -5.96 10.52 -4.93
N LEU A 145 -7.28 10.43 -5.06
CA LEU A 145 -8.01 10.98 -6.21
C LEU A 145 -7.81 12.50 -6.32
N ALA A 146 -7.98 13.23 -5.22
CA ALA A 146 -7.85 14.68 -5.19
C ALA A 146 -6.45 15.12 -5.62
N ASP A 147 -5.41 14.50 -5.07
CA ASP A 147 -4.01 14.84 -5.35
C ASP A 147 -3.63 14.51 -6.81
N ASN A 148 -4.06 13.36 -7.33
CA ASN A 148 -3.81 12.96 -8.72
C ASN A 148 -4.55 13.86 -9.72
N ALA A 149 -5.83 14.15 -9.44
CA ALA A 149 -6.63 15.03 -10.29
C ALA A 149 -6.09 16.47 -10.28
N ALA A 150 -5.65 17.00 -9.13
CA ALA A 150 -5.04 18.32 -9.03
C ALA A 150 -3.71 18.40 -9.81
N SER A 151 -2.89 17.36 -9.69
CA SER A 151 -1.62 17.26 -10.43
C SER A 151 -1.85 17.21 -11.95
N LEU A 152 -2.80 16.37 -12.38
CA LEU A 152 -3.20 16.24 -13.79
C LEU A 152 -3.75 17.55 -14.36
N ALA A 153 -4.61 18.24 -13.59
CA ALA A 153 -5.16 19.53 -13.96
C ALA A 153 -4.05 20.55 -14.23
N ALA A 154 -3.08 20.65 -13.32
CA ALA A 154 -1.97 21.58 -13.45
C ALA A 154 -1.04 21.21 -14.63
N SER A 155 -0.73 19.92 -14.83
CA SER A 155 0.21 19.49 -15.87
C SER A 155 -0.37 19.51 -17.28
N GLU A 156 -1.68 19.27 -17.43
CA GLU A 156 -2.33 19.13 -18.74
C GLU A 156 -3.34 20.24 -19.04
N HIS A 157 -3.47 21.25 -18.17
CA HIS A 157 -4.48 22.30 -18.25
C HIS A 157 -5.92 21.74 -18.33
N ASP A 158 -6.15 20.63 -17.61
CA ASP A 158 -7.37 19.86 -17.68
C ASP A 158 -8.44 20.40 -16.69
N ARG A 159 -9.50 20.98 -17.25
CA ARG A 159 -10.63 21.53 -16.48
C ARG A 159 -11.48 20.45 -15.82
N GLU A 160 -11.61 19.28 -16.42
CA GLU A 160 -12.36 18.17 -15.84
C GLU A 160 -11.61 17.60 -14.64
N ALA A 161 -10.29 17.45 -14.76
CA ALA A 161 -9.43 17.06 -13.65
C ALA A 161 -9.46 18.10 -12.51
N LEU A 162 -9.48 19.41 -12.84
CA LEU A 162 -9.61 20.47 -11.84
C LEU A 162 -10.93 20.35 -11.07
N ALA A 163 -12.05 20.18 -11.78
CA ALA A 163 -13.35 20.00 -11.17
C ALA A 163 -13.39 18.75 -10.29
N MET A 164 -12.81 17.64 -10.76
CA MET A 164 -12.70 16.38 -10.02
C MET A 164 -11.90 16.54 -8.73
N ALA A 165 -10.78 17.27 -8.77
CA ALA A 165 -9.97 17.56 -7.59
C ALA A 165 -10.75 18.37 -6.56
N ILE A 166 -11.45 19.43 -7.00
CA ILE A 166 -12.28 20.26 -6.12
C ILE A 166 -13.37 19.41 -5.44
N THR A 167 -14.11 18.60 -6.20
CA THR A 167 -15.15 17.74 -5.63
C THR A 167 -14.58 16.75 -4.61
N ALA A 168 -13.44 16.11 -4.91
CA ALA A 168 -12.82 15.18 -3.98
C ALA A 168 -12.34 15.86 -2.68
N TYR A 169 -11.78 17.08 -2.76
CA TYR A 169 -11.41 17.84 -1.56
C TYR A 169 -12.63 18.37 -0.79
N GLU A 170 -13.74 18.71 -1.45
CA GLU A 170 -14.99 19.09 -0.78
C GLU A 170 -15.57 17.91 0.03
N ASP A 171 -15.55 16.70 -0.53
CA ASP A 171 -15.97 15.49 0.16
C ASP A 171 -15.08 15.19 1.40
N LEU A 172 -13.76 15.34 1.25
CA LEU A 172 -12.81 15.22 2.36
C LEU A 172 -13.08 16.27 3.44
N TRP A 173 -13.37 17.51 3.04
CA TRP A 173 -13.64 18.61 3.96
C TRP A 173 -14.92 18.35 4.75
N ALA A 174 -15.99 17.89 4.07
CA ALA A 174 -17.27 17.60 4.68
C ALA A 174 -17.20 16.44 5.70
N SER A 175 -16.29 15.49 5.49
CA SER A 175 -16.10 14.32 6.37
C SER A 175 -14.96 14.47 7.38
N SER A 176 -14.27 15.61 7.41
CA SER A 176 -13.13 15.84 8.29
C SER A 176 -13.57 16.05 9.76
N PRO A 177 -13.09 15.23 10.71
CA PRO A 177 -13.53 15.31 12.11
C PRO A 177 -12.98 16.51 12.89
N THR A 178 -11.91 17.16 12.41
CA THR A 178 -11.25 18.24 13.14
C THR A 178 -11.26 19.57 12.38
N GLU A 179 -11.28 20.68 13.11
CA GLU A 179 -11.12 22.02 12.53
C GLU A 179 -9.77 22.19 11.83
N GLN A 180 -8.71 21.59 12.38
CA GLN A 180 -7.38 21.63 11.77
C GLN A 180 -7.35 20.97 10.39
N GLN A 181 -7.98 19.80 10.24
CA GLN A 181 -8.09 19.14 8.93
C GLN A 181 -8.93 19.96 7.95
N ARG A 182 -10.06 20.52 8.41
CA ARG A 182 -10.90 21.39 7.57
C ARG A 182 -10.14 22.63 7.09
N ALA A 183 -9.37 23.28 7.94
CA ALA A 183 -8.57 24.45 7.58
C ALA A 183 -7.47 24.12 6.53
N ALA A 184 -6.83 22.95 6.66
CA ALA A 184 -5.86 22.49 5.67
C ALA A 184 -6.51 22.26 4.29
N LEU A 185 -7.68 21.61 4.26
CA LEU A 185 -8.43 21.37 3.03
C LEU A 185 -9.00 22.64 2.41
N GLU A 186 -9.45 23.60 3.24
CA GLU A 186 -9.96 24.89 2.76
C GLU A 186 -8.88 25.72 2.06
N THR A 187 -7.63 25.62 2.51
CA THR A 187 -6.49 26.24 1.84
C THR A 187 -6.28 25.66 0.44
N ALA A 188 -6.34 24.33 0.30
CA ALA A 188 -6.24 23.66 -0.99
C ALA A 188 -7.42 24.02 -1.92
N LEU A 189 -8.65 23.99 -1.42
CA LEU A 189 -9.87 24.36 -2.15
C LEU A 189 -9.83 25.81 -2.65
N THR A 190 -9.39 26.74 -1.81
CA THR A 190 -9.24 28.14 -2.20
C THR A 190 -8.24 28.29 -3.34
N THR A 191 -7.14 27.53 -3.30
CA THR A 191 -6.12 27.56 -4.35
C THR A 191 -6.70 27.03 -5.67
N LEU A 192 -7.36 25.88 -5.64
CA LEU A 192 -7.91 25.23 -6.84
C LEU A 192 -9.05 26.02 -7.48
N ARG A 193 -9.95 26.61 -6.68
CA ARG A 193 -11.08 27.42 -7.19
C ARG A 193 -10.64 28.70 -7.89
N ASN A 194 -9.48 29.22 -7.51
CA ASN A 194 -8.89 30.40 -8.15
C ASN A 194 -7.87 30.04 -9.24
N TYR A 195 -7.70 28.75 -9.54
CA TYR A 195 -6.73 28.29 -10.51
C TYR A 195 -7.18 28.61 -11.94
N THR A 196 -6.29 29.22 -12.71
CA THR A 196 -6.51 29.58 -14.11
C THR A 196 -5.37 29.05 -14.96
N PHE A 197 -5.70 28.44 -16.10
CA PHE A 197 -4.74 27.95 -17.10
C PHE A 197 -4.34 29.04 -18.09
#